data_AF-A0A496TDL8-F1
#
_entry.id   AF-A0A496TDL8-F1
#
_cell.length_a   1.000
_cell.length_b   1.000
_cell.length_c   1.000
_cell.angle_alpha   90.00
_cell.angle_beta   90.00
_cell.angle_gamma   90.00
#
_symmetry.space_group_name_H-M   'P 1'
#
loop_
_entity.id
_entity.type
_entity.pdbx_description
1 polymer ?
#
loop_
_entity_poly.entity_id
_entity_poly.type
_entity_poly.pdbx_seq_one_letter_code
_entity_poly.pdbx_strand_id
1 'polypeptide(L)'
;YWNSTGNFFAYHDGMPLIAPHLQVVDKNGNWKTVIEDMGYPAGLPKTMTLDLTDKFLTDDYRVKITTNMRIYWDEILVSTFAEEIPIRTTILAPSIARLQWKGFPKYYSPDGKEPLEYDYYQALPEALWDDQPGYYTRYGDVRELLMQTDDKFVIAGHGDEVALEFAADSVPELPAGWTRDFLLFVDGFVKEKDPYTAFSSTVAPLPFHEMSNYPYGEDESYPMDKEHLRYIKEYNIRKIGKLDQFGQILSDSGQ
;
A
#
# COMPACT_ATOMS: atom_id res chain seq x y z
N TYR A 1 1.49 -14.44 12.84
CA TYR A 1 0.55 -13.41 12.37
C TYR A 1 -0.31 -12.97 13.54
N TRP A 2 -0.27 -11.68 13.92
CA TRP A 2 -1.28 -11.11 14.83
C TRP A 2 -2.51 -10.83 13.97
N ASN A 3 -3.69 -11.32 14.34
CA ASN A 3 -4.90 -10.97 13.59
C ASN A 3 -5.39 -9.58 14.03
N SER A 4 -6.01 -8.82 13.13
CA SER A 4 -6.52 -7.47 13.40
C SER A 4 -7.40 -7.41 14.66
N THR A 5 -8.13 -8.48 14.93
CA THR A 5 -8.92 -8.70 16.15
C THR A 5 -8.11 -8.56 17.44
N GLY A 6 -6.94 -9.21 17.54
CA GLY A 6 -6.12 -9.15 18.75
C GLY A 6 -5.56 -7.74 18.99
N ASN A 7 -5.21 -7.04 17.92
CA ASN A 7 -4.73 -5.65 17.98
C ASN A 7 -5.83 -4.70 18.47
N PHE A 8 -7.04 -4.87 17.92
CA PHE A 8 -8.21 -4.09 18.31
C PHE A 8 -8.51 -4.23 19.81
N PHE A 9 -8.56 -5.46 20.33
CA PHE A 9 -8.83 -5.69 21.75
C PHE A 9 -7.72 -5.17 22.66
N ALA A 10 -6.45 -5.38 22.31
CA ALA A 10 -5.34 -4.83 23.08
C ALA A 10 -5.43 -3.30 23.20
N TYR A 11 -5.71 -2.61 22.10
CA TYR A 11 -5.91 -1.16 22.10
C TYR A 11 -7.09 -0.74 22.98
N HIS A 12 -8.22 -1.45 22.88
CA HIS A 12 -9.41 -1.18 23.70
C HIS A 12 -9.17 -1.40 25.20
N ASP A 13 -8.30 -2.35 25.55
CA ASP A 13 -7.86 -2.62 26.93
C ASP A 13 -6.77 -1.65 27.42
N GLY A 14 -6.48 -0.58 26.67
CA GLY A 14 -5.49 0.44 27.04
C GLY A 14 -4.05 -0.02 26.85
N MET A 15 -3.81 -1.06 26.06
CA MET A 15 -2.49 -1.55 25.68
C MET A 15 -2.17 -1.12 24.24
N PRO A 16 -1.61 0.08 24.02
CA PRO A 16 -1.26 0.50 22.68
C PRO A 16 -0.18 -0.43 22.11
N LEU A 17 -0.25 -0.64 20.79
CA LEU A 17 0.82 -1.33 20.08
C LEU A 17 2.05 -0.44 20.04
N ILE A 18 3.19 -1.00 20.41
CA ILE A 18 4.48 -0.35 20.39
C ILE A 18 5.21 -0.93 19.19
N ALA A 19 5.30 -0.16 18.10
CA ALA A 19 6.09 -0.52 16.95
C ALA A 19 7.55 -0.83 17.37
N PRO A 20 8.27 -1.69 16.63
CA PRO A 20 9.69 -1.90 16.88
C PRO A 20 10.44 -0.59 16.88
N HIS A 21 11.10 -0.27 17.99
CA HIS A 21 11.98 0.88 18.10
C HIS A 21 13.40 0.43 18.37
N LEU A 22 14.37 1.21 17.90
CA LEU A 22 15.79 0.90 18.01
C LEU A 22 16.45 1.74 19.10
N GLN A 23 17.16 1.06 19.97
CA GLN A 23 18.00 1.66 21.01
C GLN A 23 19.47 1.33 20.79
N VAL A 24 20.33 2.28 21.15
CA VAL A 24 21.79 2.14 21.22
C VAL A 24 22.29 2.50 22.61
N VAL A 25 23.56 2.22 22.89
CA VAL A 25 24.18 2.49 24.19
C VAL A 25 24.74 3.92 24.21
N ASP A 26 24.36 4.69 25.23
CA ASP A 26 24.90 6.03 25.49
C ASP A 26 26.25 5.99 26.24
N LYS A 27 26.89 7.15 26.40
CA LYS A 27 28.17 7.30 27.11
C LYS A 27 28.18 6.83 28.57
N ASN A 28 27.00 6.67 29.18
CA ASN A 28 26.84 6.23 30.56
C ASN A 28 26.51 4.72 30.64
N GLY A 29 26.42 4.02 29.51
CA GLY A 29 26.02 2.61 29.44
C GLY A 29 24.51 2.38 29.44
N ASN A 30 23.69 3.42 29.30
CA ASN A 30 22.23 3.30 29.25
C ASN A 30 21.75 3.09 27.82
N TRP A 31 20.62 2.39 27.67
CA TRP A 31 19.94 2.27 26.39
C TRP A 31 19.14 3.53 26.08
N LYS A 32 19.35 4.11 24.90
CA LYS A 32 18.67 5.31 24.41
C LYS A 32 18.01 5.01 23.07
N THR A 33 16.72 5.30 22.95
CA THR A 33 16.02 5.24 21.66
C THR A 33 16.58 6.27 20.70
N VAL A 34 16.95 5.81 19.50
CA VAL A 34 17.45 6.65 18.39
C VAL A 34 16.59 6.56 17.14
N ILE A 35 15.69 5.56 17.09
CA ILE A 35 14.66 5.40 16.08
C ILE A 35 13.40 4.96 16.81
N GLU A 36 12.38 5.83 16.85
CA GLU A 36 11.13 5.61 17.59
C GLU A 36 10.19 4.60 16.91
N ASP A 37 10.30 4.47 15.59
CA ASP A 37 9.53 3.51 14.78
C ASP A 37 10.39 3.03 13.62
N MET A 38 10.71 1.73 13.62
CA MET A 38 11.47 1.07 12.55
C MET A 38 10.56 0.60 11.42
N GLY A 39 9.23 0.65 11.60
CA GLY A 39 8.27 -0.14 10.85
C GLY A 39 8.32 -1.62 11.23
N TYR A 40 7.52 -2.43 10.53
CA TYR A 40 7.49 -3.88 10.71
C TYR A 40 7.00 -4.55 9.42
N PRO A 41 7.46 -5.80 9.14
CA PRO A 41 7.01 -6.51 7.94
C PRO A 41 5.54 -6.90 8.07
N ALA A 42 4.71 -6.46 7.12
CA ALA A 42 3.32 -6.86 7.01
C ALA A 42 3.15 -8.04 6.04
N GLY A 43 2.42 -9.07 6.48
CA GLY A 43 2.03 -10.20 5.64
C GLY A 43 3.14 -11.24 5.40
N LEU A 44 3.53 -11.40 4.13
CA LEU A 44 4.51 -12.40 3.68
C LEU A 44 5.95 -12.04 4.13
N PRO A 45 6.92 -12.96 4.04
CA PRO A 45 8.33 -12.62 4.23
C PRO A 45 8.73 -11.39 3.42
N LYS A 46 9.31 -10.40 4.10
CA LYS A 46 9.74 -9.12 3.54
C LYS A 46 11.08 -8.76 4.14
N THR A 47 11.98 -8.29 3.29
CA THR A 47 13.20 -7.61 3.75
C THR A 47 12.87 -6.14 3.97
N MET A 48 13.24 -5.62 5.14
CA MET A 48 13.21 -4.19 5.44
C MET A 48 14.62 -3.70 5.71
N THR A 49 14.89 -2.46 5.33
CA THR A 49 16.19 -1.80 5.54
C THR A 49 16.03 -0.69 6.55
N LEU A 50 17.03 -0.54 7.41
CA LEU A 50 17.09 0.53 8.40
C LEU A 50 18.44 1.23 8.30
N ASP A 51 18.42 2.54 8.05
CA ASP A 51 19.64 3.33 8.00
C ASP A 51 20.14 3.65 9.41
N LEU A 52 21.30 3.10 9.75
CA LEU A 52 21.99 3.29 11.03
C LEU A 52 23.10 4.34 10.96
N THR A 53 23.26 5.02 9.82
CA THR A 53 24.23 6.11 9.65
C THR A 53 24.01 7.17 10.72
N ASP A 54 25.08 7.50 11.44
CA ASP A 54 25.10 8.49 12.52
C ASP A 54 24.10 8.23 13.67
N LYS A 55 23.60 6.99 13.83
CA LYS A 55 22.67 6.63 14.91
C LYS A 55 23.36 6.20 16.20
N PHE A 56 24.63 5.83 16.15
CA PHE A 56 25.38 5.39 17.33
C PHE A 56 25.90 6.59 18.13
N LEU A 57 25.66 6.59 19.44
CA LEU A 57 26.04 7.69 20.34
C LEU A 57 27.47 7.56 20.87
N THR A 58 28.09 6.40 20.66
CA THR A 58 29.43 6.00 21.10
C THR A 58 29.99 4.95 20.13
N ASP A 59 31.24 4.51 20.34
CA ASP A 59 31.84 3.37 19.61
C ASP A 59 31.30 1.99 20.08
N ASP A 60 30.15 1.96 20.76
CA ASP A 60 29.42 0.74 21.13
C ASP A 60 28.30 0.46 20.11
N TYR A 61 28.55 -0.50 19.23
CA TYR A 61 27.65 -0.86 18.13
C TYR A 61 26.57 -1.89 18.50
N ARG A 62 26.31 -2.11 19.80
CA ARG A 62 25.19 -2.94 20.22
C ARG A 62 23.88 -2.21 19.97
N VAL A 63 22.97 -2.89 19.29
CA VAL A 63 21.60 -2.43 19.06
C VAL A 63 20.61 -3.26 19.88
N LYS A 64 19.50 -2.64 20.27
CA LYS A 64 18.36 -3.34 20.87
C LYS A 64 17.09 -2.91 20.15
N ILE A 65 16.36 -3.90 19.65
CA ILE A 65 15.03 -3.73 19.09
C ILE A 65 14.03 -4.08 20.20
N THR A 66 13.09 -3.19 20.49
CA THR A 66 12.08 -3.39 21.53
C THR A 66 10.69 -3.16 20.96
N THR A 67 9.74 -4.03 21.30
CA THR A 67 8.34 -3.97 20.85
C THR A 67 7.48 -4.84 21.78
N ASN A 68 6.17 -4.57 21.85
CA ASN A 68 5.20 -5.50 22.43
C ASN A 68 4.44 -6.32 21.36
N MET A 69 4.78 -6.13 20.08
CA MET A 69 4.19 -6.85 18.96
C MET A 69 4.87 -8.21 18.75
N ARG A 70 4.11 -9.20 18.30
CA ARG A 70 4.65 -10.53 17.95
C ARG A 70 5.20 -10.51 16.53
N ILE A 71 6.46 -10.09 16.42
CA ILE A 71 7.21 -10.04 15.17
C ILE A 71 8.27 -11.13 15.16
N TYR A 72 8.39 -11.81 14.03
CA TYR A 72 9.37 -12.87 13.82
C TYR A 72 10.41 -12.38 12.84
N TRP A 73 11.67 -12.42 13.27
CA TRP A 73 12.84 -12.10 12.46
C TRP A 73 13.51 -13.41 12.09
N ASP A 74 13.64 -13.67 10.79
CA ASP A 74 14.34 -14.86 10.30
C ASP A 74 15.85 -14.62 10.28
N GLU A 75 16.28 -13.48 9.72
CA GLU A 75 17.67 -13.08 9.64
C GLU A 75 17.83 -11.57 9.88
N ILE A 76 18.94 -11.18 10.52
CA ILE A 76 19.37 -9.79 10.65
C ILE A 76 20.74 -9.67 10.00
N LEU A 77 20.79 -8.92 8.90
CA LEU A 77 22.01 -8.65 8.15
C LEU A 77 22.45 -7.21 8.40
N VAL A 78 23.77 -7.00 8.50
CA VAL A 78 24.37 -5.67 8.67
C VAL A 78 25.33 -5.42 7.53
N SER A 79 25.18 -4.27 6.89
CA SER A 79 26.11 -3.78 5.87
C SER A 79 26.82 -2.54 6.40
N THR A 80 28.15 -2.53 6.31
CA THR A 80 29.00 -1.33 6.50
C THR A 80 29.51 -0.80 5.17
N PHE A 81 28.95 -1.31 4.06
CA PHE A 81 29.32 -0.86 2.72
C PHE A 81 28.93 0.60 2.56
N ALA A 82 29.94 1.46 2.44
CA ALA A 82 29.79 2.91 2.40
C ALA A 82 30.15 3.51 1.04
N GLU A 83 30.51 2.67 0.06
CA GLU A 83 30.81 3.16 -1.29
C GLU A 83 29.50 3.45 -2.03
N GLU A 84 29.46 4.60 -2.71
CA GLU A 84 28.34 4.90 -3.60
C GLU A 84 28.43 4.03 -4.85
N ILE A 85 27.44 3.17 -5.05
CA ILE A 85 27.24 2.47 -6.32
C ILE A 85 26.48 3.44 -7.23
N PRO A 86 26.98 3.72 -8.45
CA PRO A 86 26.24 4.58 -9.36
C PRO A 86 24.92 3.90 -9.73
N ILE A 87 23.81 4.51 -9.31
CA ILE A 87 22.45 4.08 -9.63
C ILE A 87 21.87 5.06 -10.64
N ARG A 88 21.22 4.54 -11.68
CA ARG A 88 20.48 5.34 -12.66
C ARG A 88 19.01 4.99 -12.64
N THR A 89 18.20 5.88 -12.09
CA THR A 89 16.74 5.76 -12.13
C THR A 89 16.20 6.37 -13.41
N THR A 90 15.27 5.67 -14.07
CA THR A 90 14.49 6.19 -15.21
C THR A 90 13.02 5.98 -14.89
N ILE A 91 12.27 7.08 -14.74
CA ILE A 91 10.82 7.01 -14.51
C ILE A 91 10.15 6.83 -15.88
N LEU A 92 9.31 5.80 -15.99
CA LEU A 92 8.54 5.51 -17.19
C LEU A 92 7.07 5.77 -16.91
N ALA A 93 6.43 6.56 -17.78
CA ALA A 93 4.98 6.60 -17.83
C ALA A 93 4.45 5.37 -18.59
N PRO A 94 3.34 4.77 -18.13
CA PRO A 94 2.71 3.68 -18.89
C PRO A 94 2.25 4.19 -20.25
N SER A 95 2.59 3.45 -21.30
CA SER A 95 2.09 3.69 -22.67
C SER A 95 0.64 3.21 -22.81
N ILE A 96 0.28 2.17 -22.09
CA ILE A 96 -1.07 1.63 -21.94
C ILE A 96 -1.34 1.44 -20.45
N ALA A 97 -2.52 1.87 -20.00
CA ALA A 97 -3.06 1.47 -18.71
C ALA A 97 -4.56 1.18 -18.87
N ARG A 98 -4.94 -0.08 -18.69
CA ARG A 98 -6.32 -0.53 -18.90
C ARG A 98 -6.85 -1.22 -17.66
N LEU A 99 -7.90 -0.64 -17.07
CA LEU A 99 -8.69 -1.34 -16.05
C LEU A 99 -9.59 -2.37 -16.75
N GLN A 100 -9.52 -3.62 -16.29
CA GLN A 100 -10.34 -4.70 -16.82
C GLN A 100 -10.66 -5.75 -15.76
N TRP A 101 -11.71 -6.53 -16.00
CA TRP A 101 -11.97 -7.73 -15.23
C TRP A 101 -10.94 -8.80 -15.58
N LYS A 102 -10.17 -9.23 -14.59
CA LYS A 102 -9.21 -10.33 -14.70
C LYS A 102 -9.76 -11.63 -14.14
N GLY A 103 -10.52 -11.55 -13.06
CA GLY A 103 -10.80 -12.67 -12.18
C GLY A 103 -9.69 -12.86 -11.15
N PHE A 104 -9.64 -14.03 -10.52
CA PHE A 104 -8.81 -14.28 -9.35
C PHE A 104 -7.62 -15.17 -9.70
N PRO A 105 -6.38 -14.65 -9.72
CA PRO A 105 -5.21 -15.47 -10.05
C PRO A 105 -5.12 -16.69 -9.14
N LYS A 106 -4.91 -17.86 -9.76
CA LYS A 106 -4.87 -19.13 -9.05
C LYS A 106 -3.63 -19.18 -8.17
N TYR A 107 -3.84 -19.48 -6.90
CA TYR A 107 -2.76 -19.75 -5.98
C TYR A 107 -2.03 -21.05 -6.32
N TYR A 108 -0.71 -21.04 -6.21
CA TYR A 108 0.11 -22.25 -6.27
C TYR A 108 1.36 -22.10 -5.40
N SER A 109 2.03 -23.21 -5.12
CA SER A 109 3.34 -23.19 -4.48
C SER A 109 4.28 -24.08 -5.29
N PRO A 110 5.39 -23.55 -5.83
CA PRO A 110 6.34 -24.36 -6.59
C PRO A 110 6.95 -25.50 -5.75
N ASP A 111 7.14 -25.28 -4.45
CA ASP A 111 7.82 -26.21 -3.54
C ASP A 111 6.90 -26.84 -2.47
N GLY A 112 5.61 -26.51 -2.51
CA GLY A 112 4.59 -26.98 -1.57
C GLY A 112 4.58 -26.25 -0.23
N LYS A 113 5.36 -25.17 -0.07
CA LYS A 113 5.40 -24.35 1.15
C LYS A 113 4.73 -23.00 0.95
N GLU A 114 4.44 -22.35 2.07
CA GLU A 114 4.03 -20.95 2.10
C GLU A 114 5.25 -20.02 1.94
N PRO A 115 5.07 -18.79 1.40
CA PRO A 115 3.81 -18.24 0.92
C PRO A 115 3.41 -18.75 -0.47
N LEU A 116 2.11 -18.86 -0.72
CA LEU A 116 1.61 -19.14 -2.07
C LEU A 116 1.97 -18.02 -3.07
N GLU A 117 2.32 -18.43 -4.28
CA GLU A 117 2.46 -17.59 -5.47
C GLU A 117 1.14 -17.52 -6.26
N TYR A 118 1.08 -16.61 -7.24
CA TYR A 118 -0.09 -16.37 -8.09
C TYR A 118 0.23 -16.70 -9.55
N ASP A 119 -0.53 -17.61 -10.16
CA ASP A 119 -0.46 -17.85 -11.61
C ASP A 119 -1.30 -16.79 -12.33
N TYR A 120 -0.62 -15.79 -12.89
CA TYR A 120 -1.25 -14.69 -13.62
C TYR A 120 -2.09 -15.16 -14.82
N TYR A 121 -1.72 -16.27 -15.47
CA TYR A 121 -2.39 -16.73 -16.68
C TYR A 121 -3.58 -17.66 -16.38
N GLN A 122 -3.69 -18.16 -15.15
CA GLN A 122 -4.83 -18.94 -14.69
C GLN A 122 -5.66 -18.13 -13.70
N ALA A 123 -6.66 -17.40 -14.20
CA ALA A 123 -7.63 -16.73 -13.35
C ALA A 123 -8.89 -17.59 -13.16
N LEU A 124 -9.33 -17.70 -11.90
CA LEU A 124 -10.63 -18.26 -11.55
C LEU A 124 -11.72 -17.21 -11.79
N PRO A 125 -12.92 -17.60 -12.24
CA PRO A 125 -13.99 -16.65 -12.55
C PRO A 125 -14.68 -16.10 -11.29
N GLU A 126 -14.56 -16.79 -10.15
CA GLU A 126 -15.28 -16.49 -8.92
C GLU A 126 -14.37 -16.68 -7.70
N ALA A 127 -14.58 -15.88 -6.67
CA ALA A 127 -13.99 -16.01 -5.35
C ALA A 127 -15.05 -15.65 -4.29
N LEU A 128 -14.83 -16.11 -3.04
CA LEU A 128 -15.72 -15.81 -1.91
C LEU A 128 -15.43 -14.43 -1.31
N TRP A 129 -15.40 -13.41 -2.15
CA TRP A 129 -15.24 -12.02 -1.76
C TRP A 129 -16.47 -11.23 -2.20
N ASP A 130 -16.79 -10.18 -1.45
CA ASP A 130 -17.94 -9.32 -1.72
C ASP A 130 -17.46 -7.87 -1.72
N ASP A 131 -17.71 -7.15 -2.81
CA ASP A 131 -17.34 -5.75 -2.96
C ASP A 131 -18.10 -4.85 -1.96
N GLN A 132 -17.55 -3.68 -1.66
CA GLN A 132 -18.29 -2.62 -0.99
C GLN A 132 -19.27 -1.97 -1.98
N PRO A 133 -20.56 -1.82 -1.66
CA PRO A 133 -21.47 -1.03 -2.48
C PRO A 133 -20.93 0.38 -2.79
N GLY A 134 -21.01 0.82 -4.05
CA GLY A 134 -20.38 2.05 -4.48
C GLY A 134 -20.29 2.25 -5.99
N TYR A 135 -19.64 3.36 -6.36
CA TYR A 135 -19.24 3.65 -7.73
C TYR A 135 -17.75 3.36 -7.90
N TYR A 136 -17.46 2.44 -8.80
CA TYR A 136 -16.11 2.04 -9.18
C TYR A 136 -15.75 2.65 -10.54
N THR A 137 -14.45 2.66 -10.84
CA THR A 137 -13.98 3.12 -12.14
C THR A 137 -14.47 2.20 -13.27
N ARG A 138 -14.83 2.78 -14.41
CA ARG A 138 -15.21 2.07 -15.63
C ARG A 138 -14.02 1.28 -16.16
N TYR A 139 -14.31 0.14 -16.79
CA TYR A 139 -13.30 -0.56 -17.57
C TYR A 139 -12.85 0.26 -18.78
N GLY A 140 -11.65 -0.05 -19.27
CA GLY A 140 -11.02 0.62 -20.40
C GLY A 140 -9.82 1.45 -19.98
N ASP A 141 -9.49 2.45 -20.78
CA ASP A 141 -8.33 3.31 -20.56
C ASP A 141 -8.50 4.13 -19.27
N VAL A 142 -7.50 4.03 -18.40
CA VAL A 142 -7.35 4.77 -17.13
C VAL A 142 -5.99 5.46 -17.04
N ARG A 143 -5.23 5.52 -18.13
CA ARG A 143 -3.86 6.03 -18.15
C ARG A 143 -3.75 7.46 -17.63
N GLU A 144 -4.71 8.32 -17.94
CA GLU A 144 -4.77 9.69 -17.44
C GLU A 144 -4.73 9.76 -15.91
N LEU A 145 -5.41 8.83 -15.23
CA LEU A 145 -5.46 8.74 -13.76
C LEU A 145 -4.14 8.26 -13.13
N LEU A 146 -3.22 7.72 -13.94
CA LEU A 146 -1.94 7.18 -13.46
C LEU A 146 -0.74 8.06 -13.85
N MET A 147 -0.99 9.21 -14.49
CA MET A 147 0.09 10.12 -14.92
C MET A 147 0.65 10.98 -13.79
N GLN A 148 -0.11 11.14 -12.70
CA GLN A 148 0.24 11.99 -11.55
C GLN A 148 -0.26 11.35 -10.26
N THR A 149 0.46 11.58 -9.17
CA THR A 149 -0.05 11.33 -7.82
C THR A 149 -0.95 12.48 -7.44
N ASP A 150 -2.26 12.25 -7.50
CA ASP A 150 -3.30 13.16 -7.06
C ASP A 150 -4.45 12.36 -6.45
N ASP A 151 -5.54 13.03 -6.05
CA ASP A 151 -6.66 12.38 -5.39
C ASP A 151 -7.66 11.72 -6.38
N LYS A 152 -7.35 11.58 -7.68
CA LYS A 152 -8.23 10.93 -8.67
C LYS A 152 -7.82 9.46 -8.89
N PHE A 153 -8.45 8.56 -8.14
CA PHE A 153 -8.04 7.15 -8.12
C PHE A 153 -8.64 6.29 -9.23
N VAL A 154 -7.94 5.20 -9.57
CA VAL A 154 -8.59 4.03 -10.15
C VAL A 154 -9.23 3.24 -9.01
N ILE A 155 -10.56 3.32 -8.89
CA ILE A 155 -11.33 2.58 -7.90
C ILE A 155 -11.61 1.17 -8.45
N ALA A 156 -10.76 0.23 -8.04
CA ALA A 156 -10.84 -1.18 -8.42
C ALA A 156 -11.60 -2.01 -7.37
N GLY A 157 -12.41 -2.96 -7.84
CA GLY A 157 -13.07 -3.98 -7.03
C GLY A 157 -12.27 -5.28 -7.04
N HIS A 158 -12.74 -6.28 -6.30
CA HIS A 158 -12.06 -7.56 -6.26
C HIS A 158 -12.05 -8.23 -7.65
N GLY A 159 -10.91 -8.78 -8.09
CA GLY A 159 -10.80 -9.44 -9.39
C GLY A 159 -10.63 -8.49 -10.59
N ASP A 160 -10.60 -7.18 -10.36
CA ASP A 160 -10.12 -6.23 -11.35
C ASP A 160 -8.60 -6.22 -11.41
N GLU A 161 -8.05 -5.85 -12.56
CA GLU A 161 -6.65 -5.49 -12.73
C GLU A 161 -6.51 -4.20 -13.52
N VAL A 162 -5.43 -3.46 -13.27
CA VAL A 162 -4.92 -2.47 -14.20
C VAL A 162 -3.76 -3.08 -14.97
N ALA A 163 -3.99 -3.45 -16.22
CA ALA A 163 -2.93 -3.93 -17.10
C ALA A 163 -2.10 -2.74 -17.62
N LEU A 164 -0.80 -2.76 -17.31
CA LEU A 164 0.16 -1.71 -17.67
C LEU A 164 1.13 -2.22 -18.75
N GLU A 165 1.39 -1.41 -19.76
CA GLU A 165 2.46 -1.65 -20.72
C GLU A 165 3.38 -0.42 -20.81
N PHE A 166 4.69 -0.66 -20.85
CA PHE A 166 5.71 0.37 -20.95
C PHE A 166 6.49 0.22 -22.25
N ALA A 167 6.73 1.33 -22.95
CA ALA A 167 7.42 1.32 -24.22
C ALA A 167 8.91 1.00 -24.02
N ALA A 168 9.37 -0.10 -24.62
CA ALA A 168 10.73 -0.61 -24.43
C ALA A 168 11.82 0.28 -25.05
N ASP A 169 11.46 1.18 -25.96
CA ASP A 169 12.36 2.18 -26.57
C ASP A 169 12.50 3.45 -25.73
N SER A 170 11.70 3.58 -24.66
CA SER A 170 11.73 4.73 -23.75
C SER A 170 12.76 4.56 -22.62
N VAL A 171 13.47 3.42 -22.58
CA VAL A 171 14.58 3.19 -21.65
C VAL A 171 15.94 3.47 -22.32
N PRO A 172 16.86 4.16 -21.63
CA PRO A 172 18.21 4.37 -22.13
C PRO A 172 18.99 3.07 -22.36
N GLU A 173 19.98 3.09 -23.26
CA GLU A 173 20.93 1.98 -23.38
C GLU A 173 21.64 1.69 -22.04
N LEU A 174 21.85 0.41 -21.76
CA LEU A 174 22.48 -0.04 -20.52
C LEU A 174 24.01 0.04 -20.68
N PRO A 175 24.72 0.79 -19.82
CA PRO A 175 26.18 0.83 -19.88
C PRO A 175 26.79 -0.57 -19.67
N ALA A 176 27.97 -0.79 -20.23
CA ALA A 176 28.67 -2.06 -20.10
C ALA A 176 28.92 -2.39 -18.60
N GLY A 177 28.60 -3.62 -18.20
CA GLY A 177 28.77 -4.10 -16.82
C GLY A 177 27.63 -3.73 -15.87
N TRP A 178 26.59 -3.03 -16.33
CA TRP A 178 25.41 -2.71 -15.52
C TRP A 178 24.32 -3.78 -15.69
N THR A 179 23.50 -3.93 -14.65
CA THR A 179 22.25 -4.72 -14.67
C THR A 179 21.07 -3.76 -14.62
N ARG A 180 19.93 -4.18 -15.18
CA ARG A 180 18.68 -3.43 -15.12
C ARG A 180 17.66 -4.20 -14.30
N ASP A 181 17.10 -3.52 -13.31
CA ASP A 181 15.96 -3.98 -12.53
C ASP A 181 14.75 -3.06 -12.74
N PHE A 182 13.58 -3.54 -12.37
CA PHE A 182 12.32 -2.83 -12.50
C PHE A 182 11.66 -2.71 -11.13
N LEU A 183 11.21 -1.50 -10.81
CA LEU A 183 10.43 -1.22 -9.62
C LEU A 183 9.09 -0.64 -10.06
N LEU A 184 8.00 -1.22 -9.56
CA LEU A 184 6.67 -0.64 -9.70
C LEU A 184 6.39 0.19 -8.45
N PHE A 185 6.31 1.51 -8.63
CA PHE A 185 5.82 2.42 -7.60
C PHE A 185 4.30 2.53 -7.73
N VAL A 186 3.59 2.25 -6.65
CA VAL A 186 2.13 2.37 -6.56
C VAL A 186 1.83 3.35 -5.44
N ASP A 187 1.02 4.34 -5.77
CA ASP A 187 0.46 5.29 -4.83
C ASP A 187 -1.06 5.07 -4.78
N GLY A 188 -1.62 4.96 -3.58
CA GLY A 188 -3.04 4.72 -3.40
C GLY A 188 -3.41 4.20 -2.03
N PHE A 189 -4.70 3.95 -1.87
CA PHE A 189 -5.32 3.55 -0.61
C PHE A 189 -5.99 2.19 -0.76
N VAL A 190 -6.00 1.42 0.33
CA VAL A 190 -6.77 0.18 0.45
C VAL A 190 -7.85 0.35 1.51
N LYS A 191 -9.08 -0.05 1.18
CA LYS A 191 -10.18 -0.13 2.15
C LYS A 191 -10.64 -1.56 2.26
N GLU A 192 -10.40 -2.15 3.43
CA GLU A 192 -10.82 -3.50 3.73
C GLU A 192 -12.31 -3.56 4.11
N LYS A 193 -12.87 -4.77 4.01
CA LYS A 193 -14.21 -5.10 4.51
C LYS A 193 -14.15 -5.78 5.88
N ASP A 194 -13.16 -5.42 6.70
CA ASP A 194 -13.03 -5.93 8.06
C ASP A 194 -14.04 -5.22 8.99
N PRO A 195 -14.65 -5.93 9.97
CA PRO A 195 -15.60 -5.33 10.92
C PRO A 195 -15.05 -4.14 11.71
N TYR A 196 -13.73 -4.04 11.86
CA TYR A 196 -13.06 -2.94 12.56
C TYR A 196 -12.59 -1.84 11.60
N THR A 197 -12.78 -1.99 10.28
CA THR A 197 -12.51 -0.93 9.31
C THR A 197 -13.66 0.06 9.27
N ALA A 198 -13.34 1.35 9.40
CA ALA A 198 -14.34 2.40 9.29
C ALA A 198 -14.89 2.51 7.86
N PHE A 199 -16.21 2.67 7.74
CA PHE A 199 -16.92 2.70 6.45
C PHE A 199 -16.67 1.44 5.59
N SER A 200 -16.48 0.27 6.21
CA SER A 200 -16.21 -1.00 5.52
C SER A 200 -17.34 -1.48 4.62
N SER A 201 -18.55 -0.93 4.76
CA SER A 201 -19.73 -1.29 3.97
C SER A 201 -19.95 -0.44 2.73
N THR A 202 -19.08 0.53 2.43
CA THR A 202 -19.25 1.45 1.29
C THR A 202 -17.91 1.85 0.68
N VAL A 203 -17.89 2.10 -0.64
CA VAL A 203 -16.70 2.69 -1.30
C VAL A 203 -16.41 4.08 -0.76
N ALA A 204 -17.45 4.90 -0.56
CA ALA A 204 -17.34 6.22 0.06
C ALA A 204 -17.22 6.12 1.60
N PRO A 205 -16.69 7.15 2.28
CA PRO A 205 -15.96 8.29 1.72
C PRO A 205 -14.64 7.85 1.08
N LEU A 206 -14.19 8.56 0.04
CA LEU A 206 -12.87 8.33 -0.56
C LEU A 206 -11.80 9.03 0.29
N PRO A 207 -10.65 8.39 0.53
CA PRO A 207 -9.51 9.04 1.16
C PRO A 207 -8.92 10.11 0.23
N PHE A 208 -8.07 10.99 0.77
CA PHE A 208 -7.27 11.94 0.00
C PHE A 208 -5.96 12.21 0.74
N HIS A 209 -4.91 12.64 0.04
CA HIS A 209 -3.56 12.72 0.58
C HIS A 209 -3.40 13.70 1.73
N GLU A 210 -4.07 14.85 1.65
CA GLU A 210 -3.99 15.92 2.65
C GLU A 210 -4.89 15.68 3.88
N MET A 211 -5.57 14.53 3.97
CA MET A 211 -6.44 14.24 5.11
C MET A 211 -5.60 14.00 6.37
N SER A 212 -6.04 14.55 7.50
CA SER A 212 -5.35 14.41 8.78
C SER A 212 -5.35 12.97 9.32
N ASN A 213 -6.43 12.24 9.02
CA ASN A 213 -6.62 10.84 9.38
C ASN A 213 -7.70 10.21 8.48
N TYR A 214 -7.78 8.88 8.46
CA TYR A 214 -8.93 8.18 7.91
C TYR A 214 -9.66 7.37 9.00
N PRO A 215 -10.98 7.54 9.18
CA PRO A 215 -11.79 8.57 8.54
C PRO A 215 -11.44 9.98 8.97
N TYR A 216 -11.59 10.92 8.04
CA TYR A 216 -11.42 12.34 8.30
C TYR A 216 -12.67 12.93 8.96
N GLY A 217 -12.48 14.03 9.70
CA GLY A 217 -13.54 14.70 10.46
C GLY A 217 -14.50 15.52 9.59
N GLU A 218 -15.53 16.11 10.19
CA GLU A 218 -16.53 16.93 9.47
C GLU A 218 -15.95 18.21 8.85
N ASP A 219 -14.82 18.69 9.36
CA ASP A 219 -14.10 19.87 8.86
C ASP A 219 -13.25 19.57 7.62
N GLU A 220 -13.17 18.31 7.22
CA GLU A 220 -12.37 17.80 6.11
C GLU A 220 -13.27 17.15 5.06
N SER A 221 -12.89 17.25 3.78
CA SER A 221 -13.66 16.63 2.71
C SER A 221 -12.77 16.27 1.54
N TYR A 222 -13.09 15.14 0.91
CA TYR A 222 -12.51 14.77 -0.37
C TYR A 222 -12.71 15.92 -1.40
N PRO A 223 -11.70 16.26 -2.22
CA PRO A 223 -11.81 17.36 -3.17
C PRO A 223 -13.01 17.23 -4.13
N MET A 224 -13.82 18.28 -4.22
CA MET A 224 -15.01 18.36 -5.09
C MET A 224 -14.95 19.55 -6.06
N ASP A 225 -13.75 19.96 -6.45
CA ASP A 225 -13.57 20.97 -7.50
C ASP A 225 -14.02 20.47 -8.88
N LYS A 226 -13.93 21.34 -9.89
CA LYS A 226 -14.38 21.04 -11.26
C LYS A 226 -13.64 19.85 -11.88
N GLU A 227 -12.35 19.68 -11.58
CA GLU A 227 -11.53 18.59 -12.12
C GLU A 227 -11.95 17.25 -11.51
N HIS A 228 -12.15 17.21 -10.19
CA HIS A 228 -12.62 16.02 -9.48
C HIS A 228 -14.03 15.62 -9.87
N LEU A 229 -14.94 16.59 -10.00
CA LEU A 229 -16.30 16.33 -10.49
C LEU A 229 -16.32 15.76 -11.92
N ARG A 230 -15.43 16.23 -12.79
CA ARG A 230 -15.26 15.67 -14.14
C ARG A 230 -14.75 14.23 -14.08
N TYR A 231 -13.71 13.98 -13.28
CA TYR A 231 -13.17 12.64 -13.06
C TYR A 231 -14.24 11.67 -12.55
N ILE A 232 -15.01 12.05 -11.53
CA ILE A 232 -16.07 11.21 -10.97
C ILE A 232 -17.11 10.87 -12.04
N LYS A 233 -17.56 11.87 -12.82
CA LYS A 233 -18.58 11.68 -13.87
C LYS A 233 -18.08 10.83 -15.03
N GLU A 234 -16.80 10.93 -15.37
CA GLU A 234 -16.22 10.22 -16.52
C GLU A 234 -15.77 8.80 -16.18
N TYR A 235 -15.15 8.63 -15.00
CA TYR A 235 -14.50 7.39 -14.62
C TYR A 235 -15.36 6.57 -13.65
N ASN A 236 -15.98 7.16 -12.63
CA ASN A 236 -16.62 6.41 -11.54
C ASN A 236 -18.09 6.10 -11.82
N ILE A 237 -18.33 5.28 -12.85
CA ILE A 237 -19.68 4.97 -13.34
C ILE A 237 -20.09 3.51 -13.18
N ARG A 238 -19.18 2.62 -12.76
CA ARG A 238 -19.49 1.21 -12.54
C ARG A 238 -20.13 1.04 -11.16
N LYS A 239 -21.46 1.00 -11.12
CA LYS A 239 -22.22 0.80 -9.89
C LYS A 239 -22.20 -0.68 -9.46
N ILE A 240 -21.67 -0.94 -8.27
CA ILE A 240 -21.68 -2.27 -7.65
C ILE A 240 -22.50 -2.22 -6.36
N GLY A 241 -23.27 -3.29 -6.11
CA GLY A 241 -24.13 -3.42 -4.94
C GLY A 241 -25.34 -2.46 -4.94
N LYS A 242 -26.14 -2.57 -3.88
CA LYS A 242 -27.19 -1.57 -3.58
C LYS A 242 -26.60 -0.57 -2.60
N LEU A 243 -26.54 0.69 -3.01
CA LEU A 243 -26.32 1.79 -2.07
C LEU A 243 -27.51 1.79 -1.08
N ASP A 244 -27.23 1.80 0.21
CA ASP A 244 -28.24 2.14 1.20
C ASP A 244 -28.58 3.64 1.10
N GLN A 245 -29.60 4.09 1.85
CA GLN A 245 -30.08 5.47 1.78
C GLN A 245 -29.00 6.53 2.10
N PHE A 246 -27.92 6.14 2.78
CA PHE A 246 -26.79 7.03 3.07
C PHE A 246 -25.83 7.17 1.87
N GLY A 247 -25.59 6.09 1.12
CA GLY A 247 -24.81 6.14 -0.13
C GLY A 247 -25.45 6.97 -1.25
N GLN A 248 -26.77 7.19 -1.19
CA GLN A 248 -27.53 8.00 -2.15
C GLN A 248 -27.30 9.51 -1.98
N ILE A 249 -27.09 9.98 -0.75
CA ILE A 249 -26.99 11.42 -0.44
C ILE A 249 -25.68 12.02 -0.99
N LEU A 250 -24.60 11.23 -1.07
CA LEU A 250 -23.33 11.66 -1.68
C LEU A 250 -23.31 11.49 -3.21
N SER A 251 -24.18 10.64 -3.79
CA SER A 251 -24.31 10.56 -5.25
C SER A 251 -25.15 11.68 -5.84
N ASP A 252 -26.14 12.16 -5.07
CA ASP A 252 -27.11 13.15 -5.54
C ASP A 252 -26.61 14.59 -5.33
N SER A 253 -25.61 14.81 -4.47
CA SER A 253 -24.93 16.11 -4.31
C SER A 253 -24.00 16.48 -5.48
N GLY A 254 -23.82 15.56 -6.45
CA GLY A 254 -23.05 15.76 -7.69
C GLY A 254 -23.88 15.96 -8.97
N GLN A 255 -25.22 16.02 -8.88
CA GLN A 255 -26.10 16.35 -10.01
C GLN A 255 -26.23 17.86 -10.22
#